data_AF-A0A7C5ABR8-F1
#
_entry.id   AF-A0A7C5ABR8-F1
#
_cell.length_a   1.000
_cell.length_b   1.000
_cell.length_c   1.000
_cell.angle_alpha   90.00
_cell.angle_beta   90.00
_cell.angle_gamma   90.00
#
_symmetry.space_group_name_H-M   'P 1'
#
loop_
_entity.id
_entity.type
_entity.pdbx_description
1 polymer ?
#
loop_
_entity_poly.entity_id
_entity_poly.type
_entity_poly.pdbx_seq_one_letter_code
_entity_poly.pdbx_strand_id
1 'polypeptide(L)'
;MRVALSLLALTLIGSVLFAASQDSPTERDGRPSKKVVPQVGAYYFYWYRHPDQHFTNEDGSDGLFQHFKDPESVDYADPAWHREQLDAMIDAGLDFLLPVYWGIPDKKRPDDFSDKGLAAIVEAARTIRKEGGAPPRIGMFYDTSTLLHSVRGEEADGTLDLRTPGPRKIFGDTILQFFEKVPKSMWFELDGFPVIVLYASFGAPHPKDLLDEVSDRFFVTFKKRPFFVAEASWNVNSHARYRWGAALTGPTGDSIVTTIGPGYNDTKVPGRGTPIRDREGGRFYEWSWQKALLSNPTLVFIETWNEFHEGTGIAPCVEFGDSYIELTRRYVKRLKRHILPDVNRLVRLVHPNPIPRPDRGWFRPRRGQTRVAFDASRAGKDLLGEGIRLISQPDGLVKRETVAGKSVLRSATPPGGVSYLYFGIADEFLYRDLGSTRIVVELASEGGAKVTLHYDGWNKLAPLNGAYSQAPAHQFPRGISERKRLVWTLPDSRFTNRENGAADFRLAIRGAPVTLLRVELERIEKQTARRPSLRVE
;
A
#
# COMPACT_ATOMS: atom_id res chain seq x y z
N MET A 1 11.33 16.97 14.40
CA MET A 1 10.16 16.28 13.78
C MET A 1 10.53 15.87 12.34
N ARG A 2 11.62 15.09 12.16
CA ARG A 2 12.28 14.83 10.86
C ARG A 2 12.15 13.39 10.35
N VAL A 3 11.35 12.54 11.00
CA VAL A 3 11.42 11.07 10.77
C VAL A 3 10.07 10.39 10.50
N ALA A 4 8.93 10.99 10.88
CA ALA A 4 7.64 10.30 10.79
C ALA A 4 7.07 10.18 9.37
N LEU A 5 7.31 11.15 8.47
CA LEU A 5 6.72 11.12 7.12
C LEU A 5 7.50 10.26 6.10
N SER A 6 8.77 9.97 6.37
CA SER A 6 9.70 9.37 5.39
C SER A 6 9.87 7.83 5.51
N LEU A 7 9.16 7.16 6.41
CA LEU A 7 9.35 5.73 6.69
C LEU A 7 8.08 4.88 6.47
N LEU A 8 7.53 4.95 5.26
CA LEU A 8 6.74 3.84 4.72
C LEU A 8 7.13 3.68 3.24
N ALA A 9 8.13 2.84 2.98
CA ALA A 9 8.47 2.41 1.63
C ALA A 9 8.92 0.95 1.62
N LEU A 10 8.18 0.16 0.83
CA LEU A 10 8.50 -1.15 0.26
C LEU A 10 8.91 -2.29 1.21
N THR A 11 7.94 -3.15 1.52
CA THR A 11 8.21 -4.60 1.56
C THR A 11 7.70 -5.23 0.27
N LEU A 12 8.62 -5.83 -0.51
CA LEU A 12 8.31 -6.58 -1.72
C LEU A 12 7.36 -7.75 -1.40
N ILE A 13 6.23 -7.83 -2.09
CA ILE A 13 5.30 -8.97 -2.02
C ILE A 13 5.84 -10.09 -2.90
N GLY A 14 6.45 -11.11 -2.28
CA GLY A 14 6.74 -12.40 -2.91
C GLY A 14 5.54 -13.34 -2.77
N SER A 15 5.05 -13.87 -3.89
CA SER A 15 4.00 -14.89 -3.93
C SER A 15 4.52 -16.22 -3.37
N VAL A 16 4.05 -16.63 -2.19
CA VAL A 16 4.24 -17.99 -1.69
C VAL A 16 2.88 -18.68 -1.65
N LEU A 17 2.76 -19.79 -2.36
CA LEU A 17 1.59 -20.66 -2.35
C LEU A 17 1.35 -21.23 -0.95
N PHE A 18 0.10 -21.20 -0.50
CA PHE A 18 -0.34 -21.83 0.75
C PHE A 18 -0.16 -23.34 0.69
N ALA A 19 0.63 -23.89 1.62
CA ALA A 19 0.51 -25.28 2.04
C ALA A 19 -0.20 -25.30 3.40
N ALA A 20 -1.31 -26.02 3.49
CA ALA A 20 -2.02 -26.24 4.72
C ALA A 20 -1.19 -27.13 5.65
N SER A 21 -0.77 -26.62 6.82
CA SER A 21 -0.22 -27.47 7.88
C SER A 21 -1.37 -28.00 8.74
N GLN A 22 -1.59 -29.31 8.70
CA GLN A 22 -2.29 -30.01 9.76
C GLN A 22 -1.30 -30.26 10.89
N ASP A 23 -1.66 -29.88 12.12
CA ASP A 23 -1.31 -30.65 13.31
C ASP A 23 -2.24 -30.28 14.49
N SER A 24 -2.59 -31.34 15.22
CA SER A 24 -3.65 -31.47 16.21
C SER A 24 -3.33 -30.89 17.61
N PRO A 25 -4.35 -30.69 18.48
CA PRO A 25 -4.28 -29.79 19.62
C PRO A 25 -3.71 -30.44 20.89
N THR A 26 -2.87 -29.70 21.61
CA THR A 26 -2.59 -29.93 23.03
C THR A 26 -3.15 -28.76 23.84
N GLU A 27 -3.85 -29.09 24.94
CA GLU A 27 -4.61 -28.18 25.81
C GLU A 27 -3.73 -27.12 26.50
N ARG A 28 -3.43 -26.01 25.81
CA ARG A 28 -2.80 -24.81 26.40
C ARG A 28 -3.47 -23.47 26.06
N ASP A 29 -4.44 -23.45 25.16
CA ASP A 29 -4.80 -22.21 24.51
C ASP A 29 -6.04 -21.54 25.11
N GLY A 30 -5.88 -20.29 25.54
CA GLY A 30 -6.97 -19.32 25.73
C GLY A 30 -7.68 -18.95 24.42
N ARG A 31 -7.92 -19.93 23.54
CA ARG A 31 -8.71 -19.76 22.33
C ARG A 31 -10.18 -19.58 22.72
N PRO A 32 -10.89 -18.57 22.17
CA PRO A 32 -12.28 -18.29 22.50
C PRO A 32 -13.17 -19.51 22.22
N SER A 33 -13.95 -19.95 23.21
CA SER A 33 -14.66 -21.25 23.21
C SER A 33 -16.18 -21.18 22.99
N LYS A 34 -16.73 -20.08 22.46
CA LYS A 34 -18.15 -19.97 22.07
C LYS A 34 -18.30 -19.21 20.75
N LYS A 35 -19.47 -19.30 20.11
CA LYS A 35 -19.84 -18.40 19.00
C LYS A 35 -19.82 -16.94 19.50
N VAL A 36 -18.65 -16.31 19.43
CA VAL A 36 -18.44 -14.91 19.83
C VAL A 36 -19.20 -14.04 18.84
N VAL A 37 -19.99 -13.10 19.35
CA VAL A 37 -20.56 -12.05 18.50
C VAL A 37 -19.39 -11.25 17.92
N PRO A 38 -19.21 -11.21 16.59
CA PRO A 38 -18.05 -10.58 15.99
C PRO A 38 -17.94 -9.12 16.43
N GLN A 39 -16.73 -8.71 16.82
CA GLN A 39 -16.42 -7.35 17.25
C GLN A 39 -15.72 -6.59 16.12
N VAL A 40 -16.04 -5.32 15.95
CA VAL A 40 -15.47 -4.48 14.90
C VAL A 40 -14.77 -3.27 15.52
N GLY A 41 -13.57 -2.97 15.03
CA GLY A 41 -12.86 -1.75 15.42
C GLY A 41 -11.97 -1.23 14.32
N ALA A 42 -11.39 -0.05 14.54
CA ALA A 42 -10.57 0.65 13.56
C ALA A 42 -9.24 1.09 14.16
N TYR A 43 -8.19 1.10 13.34
CA TYR A 43 -6.93 1.75 13.66
C TYR A 43 -7.13 3.25 13.74
N TYR A 44 -6.75 3.86 14.86
CA TYR A 44 -6.98 5.28 15.12
C TYR A 44 -5.67 6.06 15.19
N PHE A 45 -5.47 6.98 14.24
CA PHE A 45 -4.27 7.79 14.10
C PHE A 45 -4.55 9.18 14.66
N TYR A 46 -4.07 9.44 15.86
CA TYR A 46 -4.41 10.67 16.58
C TYR A 46 -3.28 11.70 16.58
N TRP A 47 -2.28 11.62 15.70
CA TRP A 47 -1.11 12.51 15.73
C TRP A 47 -1.34 13.92 15.15
N TYR A 48 -2.58 14.30 14.88
CA TYR A 48 -2.91 15.55 14.20
C TYR A 48 -3.02 16.73 15.17
N ARG A 49 -2.44 17.87 14.81
CA ARG A 49 -2.65 19.14 15.50
C ARG A 49 -2.58 20.31 14.53
N HIS A 50 -3.69 21.02 14.33
CA HIS A 50 -3.73 22.14 13.41
C HIS A 50 -3.02 23.38 13.97
N PRO A 51 -2.37 24.20 13.11
CA PRO A 51 -1.96 23.91 11.74
C PRO A 51 -0.64 23.11 11.64
N ASP A 52 0.04 22.91 12.77
CA ASP A 52 1.48 22.62 12.78
C ASP A 52 1.89 21.17 12.50
N GLN A 53 1.03 20.20 12.82
CA GLN A 53 1.42 18.78 12.88
C GLN A 53 0.48 17.92 12.05
N HIS A 54 1.06 17.23 11.08
CA HIS A 54 0.38 16.27 10.20
C HIS A 54 -0.70 16.88 9.29
N PHE A 55 -0.54 18.14 8.86
CA PHE A 55 -1.38 18.78 7.83
C PHE A 55 -0.63 19.04 6.52
N THR A 56 0.59 19.58 6.61
CA THR A 56 1.41 19.96 5.45
C THR A 56 2.67 19.13 5.33
N ASN A 57 3.15 18.98 4.10
CA ASN A 57 4.45 18.41 3.79
C ASN A 57 5.59 19.37 4.15
N GLU A 58 6.83 18.88 4.12
CA GLU A 58 8.03 19.68 4.43
C GLU A 58 8.21 20.88 3.49
N ASP A 59 7.72 20.79 2.25
CA ASP A 59 7.75 21.87 1.26
C ASP A 59 6.57 22.86 1.39
N GLY A 60 5.73 22.70 2.41
CA GLY A 60 4.53 23.50 2.65
C GLY A 60 3.33 23.13 1.78
N SER A 61 3.44 22.13 0.90
CA SER A 61 2.29 21.62 0.16
C SER A 61 1.33 20.84 1.07
N ASP A 62 0.09 20.73 0.64
CA ASP A 62 -0.93 19.91 1.29
C ASP A 62 -0.49 18.44 1.37
N GLY A 63 -0.37 17.91 2.60
CA GLY A 63 0.07 16.56 2.89
C GLY A 63 -1.08 15.56 3.11
N LEU A 64 -2.33 16.00 2.99
CA LEU A 64 -3.50 15.18 3.23
C LEU A 64 -4.20 14.80 1.92
N PHE A 65 -4.55 13.52 1.78
CA PHE A 65 -5.47 13.11 0.72
C PHE A 65 -6.93 13.31 1.14
N GLN A 66 -7.24 13.06 2.41
CA GLN A 66 -8.55 13.34 3.01
C GLN A 66 -8.44 14.50 3.99
N HIS A 67 -9.42 15.39 4.01
CA HIS A 67 -9.38 16.58 4.86
C HIS A 67 -10.40 16.53 5.98
N PHE A 68 -9.99 17.01 7.16
CA PHE A 68 -10.90 17.25 8.27
C PHE A 68 -11.96 18.29 7.89
N LYS A 69 -13.21 18.07 8.32
CA LYS A 69 -14.33 18.99 8.06
C LYS A 69 -14.13 20.34 8.76
N ASP A 70 -13.55 20.30 9.95
CA ASP A 70 -13.19 21.47 10.75
C ASP A 70 -11.73 21.30 11.20
N PRO A 71 -10.75 21.78 10.42
CA PRO A 71 -9.34 21.59 10.74
C PRO A 71 -8.93 22.35 12.01
N GLU A 72 -9.52 23.50 12.31
CA GLU A 72 -9.13 24.35 13.45
C GLU A 72 -9.40 23.71 14.82
N SER A 73 -10.35 22.77 14.90
CA SER A 73 -10.65 22.02 16.12
C SER A 73 -9.77 20.78 16.31
N VAL A 74 -8.91 20.45 15.35
CA VAL A 74 -8.08 19.24 15.42
C VAL A 74 -6.87 19.47 16.31
N ASP A 75 -6.91 18.91 17.51
CA ASP A 75 -5.75 18.81 18.40
C ASP A 75 -5.76 17.47 19.13
N TYR A 76 -4.71 16.68 18.92
CA TYR A 76 -4.52 15.41 19.64
C TYR A 76 -4.51 15.55 21.16
N ALA A 77 -4.23 16.73 21.71
CA ALA A 77 -4.26 16.95 23.15
C ALA A 77 -5.66 17.32 23.66
N ASP A 78 -6.64 17.56 22.78
CA ASP A 78 -7.97 18.03 23.13
C ASP A 78 -9.00 16.89 23.29
N PRO A 79 -9.54 16.65 24.50
CA PRO A 79 -10.61 15.70 24.71
C PRO A 79 -11.90 16.01 23.93
N ALA A 80 -12.18 17.27 23.60
CA ALA A 80 -13.37 17.64 22.83
C ALA A 80 -13.29 17.13 21.39
N TRP A 81 -12.14 17.32 20.73
CA TRP A 81 -11.89 16.72 19.42
C TRP A 81 -12.04 15.19 19.46
N HIS A 82 -11.45 14.53 20.47
CA HIS A 82 -11.60 13.09 20.63
C HIS A 82 -13.03 12.64 20.89
N ARG A 83 -13.82 13.44 21.63
CA ARG A 83 -15.25 13.17 21.86
C ARG A 83 -16.00 13.07 20.53
N GLU A 84 -15.78 14.00 19.62
CA GLU A 84 -16.40 13.98 18.29
C GLU A 84 -16.03 12.72 17.50
N GLN A 85 -14.76 12.30 17.56
CA GLN A 85 -14.31 11.07 16.92
C GLN A 85 -14.99 9.84 17.51
N LEU A 86 -15.06 9.75 18.85
CA LEU A 86 -15.69 8.62 19.53
C LEU A 86 -17.20 8.55 19.28
N ASP A 87 -17.90 9.69 19.25
CA ASP A 87 -19.32 9.74 18.90
C ASP A 87 -19.56 9.26 17.45
N ALA A 88 -18.73 9.68 16.51
CA ALA A 88 -18.79 9.18 15.13
C ALA A 88 -18.48 7.67 15.03
N MET A 89 -17.59 7.12 15.87
CA MET A 89 -17.32 5.68 15.96
C MET A 89 -18.52 4.90 16.54
N ILE A 90 -19.20 5.45 17.56
CA ILE A 90 -20.45 4.89 18.11
C ILE A 90 -21.50 4.85 17.00
N ASP A 91 -21.62 5.94 16.25
CA ASP A 91 -22.50 6.06 15.11
C ASP A 91 -22.18 5.01 14.03
N ALA A 92 -20.91 4.77 13.71
CA ALA A 92 -20.49 3.70 12.80
C ALA A 92 -20.75 2.29 13.36
N GLY A 93 -21.05 2.15 14.65
CA GLY A 93 -21.31 0.89 15.34
C GLY A 93 -20.05 0.15 15.77
N LEU A 94 -18.90 0.82 15.86
CA LEU A 94 -17.63 0.23 16.26
C LEU A 94 -17.66 -0.16 17.75
N ASP A 95 -17.14 -1.33 18.05
CA ASP A 95 -17.06 -1.89 19.41
C ASP A 95 -15.77 -1.47 20.12
N PHE A 96 -14.70 -1.24 19.36
CA PHE A 96 -13.40 -0.83 19.89
C PHE A 96 -12.63 0.09 18.93
N LEU A 97 -11.67 0.82 19.50
CA LEU A 97 -10.64 1.53 18.75
C LEU A 97 -9.26 1.00 19.10
N LEU A 98 -8.35 1.14 18.13
CA LEU A 98 -6.96 0.74 18.23
C LEU A 98 -6.08 1.99 18.02
N PRO A 99 -5.94 2.87 19.03
CA PRO A 99 -5.06 4.04 18.97
C PRO A 99 -3.61 3.63 18.69
N VAL A 100 -3.01 4.29 17.70
CA VAL A 100 -1.59 4.14 17.37
C VAL A 100 -0.73 4.64 18.53
N TYR A 101 0.05 3.76 19.15
CA TYR A 101 0.84 4.13 20.33
C TYR A 101 2.34 4.12 20.02
N TRP A 102 2.95 5.29 20.15
CA TRP A 102 4.38 5.55 20.01
C TRP A 102 5.04 5.77 21.38
N GLY A 103 4.93 4.79 22.28
CA GLY A 103 5.60 4.88 23.58
C GLY A 103 7.12 4.70 23.44
N ILE A 104 7.88 5.60 24.05
CA ILE A 104 9.34 5.54 24.16
C ILE A 104 9.69 5.65 25.65
N PRO A 105 9.58 4.55 26.43
CA PRO A 105 9.64 4.58 27.89
C PRO A 105 10.99 5.02 28.45
N ASP A 106 12.06 4.94 27.65
CA ASP A 106 13.40 5.44 27.97
C ASP A 106 13.58 6.93 27.65
N LYS A 107 12.52 7.64 27.23
CA LYS A 107 12.47 9.10 27.04
C LYS A 107 13.55 9.68 26.11
N LYS A 108 14.07 8.87 25.18
CA LYS A 108 15.05 9.33 24.19
C LYS A 108 14.48 10.32 23.17
N ARG A 109 13.16 10.44 23.10
CA ARG A 109 12.45 11.36 22.21
C ARG A 109 11.74 12.46 23.03
N PRO A 110 11.85 13.74 22.63
CA PRO A 110 11.31 14.85 23.39
C PRO A 110 9.79 15.03 23.25
N ASP A 111 9.17 14.55 22.16
CA ASP A 111 7.73 14.68 21.97
C ASP A 111 6.94 13.55 22.61
N ASP A 112 5.81 13.95 23.18
CA ASP A 112 4.93 13.15 24.03
C ASP A 112 3.51 13.08 23.46
N PHE A 113 3.35 13.29 22.13
CA PHE A 113 2.03 13.32 21.48
C PHE A 113 1.22 12.07 21.78
N SER A 114 1.88 10.90 21.77
CA SER A 114 1.26 9.60 22.00
C SER A 114 0.65 9.53 23.40
N ASP A 115 1.35 10.07 24.41
CA ASP A 115 0.92 10.08 25.80
C ASP A 115 -0.19 11.11 26.05
N LYS A 116 -0.04 12.32 25.50
CA LYS A 116 -1.03 13.39 25.61
C LYS A 116 -2.33 13.00 24.93
N GLY A 117 -2.28 12.48 23.70
CA GLY A 117 -3.47 12.06 22.99
C GLY A 117 -4.14 10.84 23.58
N LEU A 118 -3.38 9.86 24.09
CA LEU A 118 -4.00 8.76 24.81
C LEU A 118 -4.74 9.24 26.07
N ALA A 119 -4.17 10.21 26.81
CA ALA A 119 -4.85 10.80 27.95
C ALA A 119 -6.14 11.52 27.56
N ALA A 120 -6.12 12.28 26.46
CA ALA A 120 -7.28 12.99 25.94
C ALA A 120 -8.39 12.04 25.43
N ILE A 121 -8.03 10.95 24.75
CA ILE A 121 -8.94 9.86 24.36
C ILE A 121 -9.62 9.25 25.59
N VAL A 122 -8.84 8.94 26.62
CA VAL A 122 -9.36 8.36 27.87
C VAL A 122 -10.33 9.33 28.54
N GLU A 123 -10.02 10.62 28.56
CA GLU A 123 -10.91 11.64 29.15
C GLU A 123 -12.22 11.80 28.35
N ALA A 124 -12.15 11.83 27.02
CA ALA A 124 -13.33 11.84 26.16
C ALA A 124 -14.22 10.61 26.42
N ALA A 125 -13.62 9.42 26.50
CA ALA A 125 -14.34 8.18 26.81
C ALA A 125 -14.95 8.19 28.24
N ARG A 126 -14.29 8.81 29.23
CA ARG A 126 -14.86 9.00 30.58
C ARG A 126 -16.09 9.88 30.52
N THR A 127 -16.03 10.99 29.81
CA THR A 127 -17.12 11.95 29.66
C THR A 127 -18.34 11.28 29.05
N ILE A 128 -18.18 10.57 27.92
CA ILE A 128 -19.27 9.82 27.27
C ILE A 128 -19.92 8.83 28.25
N ARG A 129 -19.11 8.07 29.01
CA ARG A 129 -19.63 7.10 29.98
C ARG A 129 -20.38 7.75 31.14
N LYS A 130 -19.90 8.89 31.63
CA LYS A 130 -20.56 9.64 32.71
C LYS A 130 -21.93 10.15 32.27
N GLU A 131 -22.09 10.45 30.99
CA GLU A 131 -23.36 10.84 30.36
C GLU A 131 -24.26 9.65 30.00
N GLY A 132 -23.85 8.41 30.31
CA GLY A 132 -24.62 7.20 30.03
C GLY A 132 -24.38 6.58 28.65
N GLY A 133 -23.45 7.12 27.87
CA GLY A 133 -23.02 6.56 26.60
C GLY A 133 -22.08 5.34 26.75
N ALA A 134 -21.89 4.63 25.64
CA ALA A 134 -21.00 3.46 25.56
C ALA A 134 -19.93 3.70 24.47
N PRO A 135 -18.81 4.37 24.79
CA PRO A 135 -17.75 4.58 23.81
C PRO A 135 -17.08 3.25 23.43
N PRO A 136 -16.45 3.19 22.25
CA PRO A 136 -15.67 2.02 21.87
C PRO A 136 -14.60 1.72 22.93
N ARG A 137 -14.38 0.44 23.19
CA ARG A 137 -13.34 -0.03 24.12
C ARG A 137 -11.95 0.23 23.53
N ILE A 138 -10.93 0.36 24.36
CA ILE A 138 -9.59 0.77 23.92
C ILE A 138 -8.65 -0.44 23.94
N GLY A 139 -8.22 -0.90 22.76
CA GLY A 139 -7.11 -1.84 22.59
C GLY A 139 -5.83 -1.10 22.20
N MET A 140 -4.69 -1.79 22.20
CA MET A 140 -3.43 -1.16 21.78
C MET A 140 -3.13 -1.46 20.31
N PHE A 141 -2.79 -0.43 19.52
CA PHE A 141 -2.03 -0.63 18.29
C PHE A 141 -0.60 -0.13 18.51
N TYR A 142 0.32 -1.06 18.73
CA TYR A 142 1.71 -0.71 18.97
C TYR A 142 2.41 -0.45 17.64
N ASP A 143 2.73 0.81 17.38
CA ASP A 143 3.59 1.18 16.27
C ASP A 143 5.05 0.89 16.61
N THR A 144 5.49 -0.26 16.13
CA THR A 144 6.83 -0.81 16.34
C THR A 144 7.90 -0.14 15.46
N SER A 145 7.54 0.88 14.67
CA SER A 145 8.54 1.77 14.05
C SER A 145 9.39 2.49 15.10
N THR A 146 8.87 2.65 16.31
CA THR A 146 9.60 3.08 17.51
C THR A 146 10.82 2.23 17.88
N LEU A 147 10.98 1.04 17.27
CA LEU A 147 12.19 0.21 17.38
C LEU A 147 13.29 0.61 16.39
N LEU A 148 13.00 1.43 15.38
CA LEU A 148 13.99 1.93 14.43
C LEU A 148 14.87 2.97 15.13
N HIS A 149 16.18 2.83 14.99
CA HIS A 149 17.14 3.78 15.56
C HIS A 149 16.87 5.23 15.08
N SER A 150 16.54 5.40 13.81
CA SER A 150 16.18 6.69 13.21
C SER A 150 14.97 7.35 13.91
N VAL A 151 13.92 6.59 14.19
CA VAL A 151 12.71 7.06 14.87
C VAL A 151 13.00 7.48 16.31
N ARG A 152 14.00 6.84 16.92
CA ARG A 152 14.47 7.13 18.29
C ARG A 152 15.47 8.28 18.36
N GLY A 153 15.82 8.89 17.23
CA GLY A 153 16.81 9.97 17.16
C GLY A 153 18.25 9.48 17.35
N GLU A 154 18.52 8.20 17.13
CA GLU A 154 19.84 7.61 17.26
C GLU A 154 20.56 7.60 15.90
N GLU A 155 21.85 7.94 15.88
CA GLU A 155 22.71 7.87 14.68
C GLU A 155 23.17 6.44 14.41
N ALA A 156 22.21 5.54 14.21
CA ALA A 156 22.45 4.15 13.84
C ALA A 156 21.42 3.70 12.80
N ASP A 157 21.83 2.79 11.91
CA ASP A 157 20.96 2.16 10.94
C ASP A 157 20.22 0.96 11.55
N GLY A 158 19.06 0.64 10.98
CA GLY A 158 18.28 -0.53 11.36
C GLY A 158 17.45 -0.35 12.63
N THR A 159 17.27 -1.45 13.35
CA THR A 159 16.33 -1.59 14.46
C THR A 159 17.03 -2.12 15.72
N LEU A 160 16.47 -1.80 16.88
CA LEU A 160 16.85 -2.42 18.15
C LEU A 160 16.81 -3.96 18.08
N ASP A 161 17.82 -4.61 18.67
CA ASP A 161 17.90 -6.07 18.77
C ASP A 161 17.19 -6.59 20.02
N LEU A 162 15.96 -7.08 19.84
CA LEU A 162 15.10 -7.61 20.92
C LEU A 162 15.59 -8.95 21.48
N ARG A 163 16.67 -9.55 20.94
CA ARG A 163 17.35 -10.68 21.59
C ARG A 163 18.14 -10.22 22.81
N THR A 164 18.49 -8.94 22.90
CA THR A 164 19.23 -8.39 24.04
C THR A 164 18.30 -7.88 25.14
N PRO A 165 18.65 -8.00 26.44
CA PRO A 165 17.73 -7.66 27.54
C PRO A 165 17.24 -6.20 27.56
N GLY A 166 18.09 -5.24 27.19
CA GLY A 166 17.74 -3.81 27.22
C GLY A 166 16.62 -3.43 26.23
N PRO A 167 16.84 -3.55 24.92
CA PRO A 167 15.81 -3.47 23.88
C PRO A 167 14.54 -4.28 24.16
N ARG A 168 14.69 -5.52 24.63
CA ARG A 168 13.53 -6.36 24.97
C ARG A 168 12.71 -5.77 26.11
N LYS A 169 13.38 -5.22 27.12
CA LYS A 169 12.72 -4.50 28.22
C LYS A 169 11.96 -3.28 27.69
N ILE A 170 12.56 -2.48 26.80
CA ILE A 170 11.90 -1.31 26.17
C ILE A 170 10.62 -1.74 25.43
N PHE A 171 10.68 -2.82 24.65
CA PHE A 171 9.51 -3.36 23.94
C PHE A 171 8.38 -3.70 24.91
N GLY A 172 8.67 -4.46 25.98
CA GLY A 172 7.66 -4.83 26.98
C GLY A 172 7.18 -3.64 27.83
N ASP A 173 8.07 -2.72 28.22
CA ASP A 173 7.72 -1.52 28.99
C ASP A 173 6.74 -0.63 28.24
N THR A 174 6.91 -0.50 26.92
CA THR A 174 6.01 0.27 26.07
C THR A 174 4.58 -0.25 26.13
N ILE A 175 4.42 -1.57 26.09
CA ILE A 175 3.13 -2.23 26.23
C ILE A 175 2.55 -1.99 27.62
N LEU A 176 3.31 -2.21 28.69
CA LEU A 176 2.81 -2.03 30.06
C LEU A 176 2.37 -0.58 30.30
N GLN A 177 3.17 0.39 29.84
CA GLN A 177 2.90 1.81 29.98
C GLN A 177 1.56 2.21 29.35
N PHE A 178 1.21 1.68 28.18
CA PHE A 178 -0.09 1.91 27.55
C PHE A 178 -1.24 1.50 28.48
N PHE A 179 -1.18 0.28 29.01
CA PHE A 179 -2.24 -0.27 29.86
C PHE A 179 -2.26 0.33 31.28
N GLU A 180 -1.15 0.91 31.76
CA GLU A 180 -1.15 1.74 32.97
C GLU A 180 -1.94 3.05 32.77
N LYS A 181 -1.85 3.65 31.57
CA LYS A 181 -2.52 4.92 31.25
C LYS A 181 -4.01 4.76 30.97
N VAL A 182 -4.42 3.63 30.37
CA VAL A 182 -5.83 3.34 30.09
C VAL A 182 -6.47 2.64 31.29
N PRO A 183 -7.57 3.15 31.88
CA PRO A 183 -8.24 2.46 32.97
C PRO A 183 -8.70 1.05 32.57
N LYS A 184 -8.50 0.04 33.45
CA LYS A 184 -8.93 -1.36 33.21
C LYS A 184 -10.38 -1.49 32.75
N SER A 185 -11.26 -0.64 33.29
CA SER A 185 -12.68 -0.64 32.95
C SER A 185 -12.98 -0.15 31.54
N MET A 186 -11.98 0.30 30.76
CA MET A 186 -12.08 0.80 29.38
C MET A 186 -11.36 -0.09 28.37
N TRP A 187 -10.60 -1.08 28.83
CA TRP A 187 -9.85 -1.97 27.93
C TRP A 187 -10.78 -2.71 26.98
N PHE A 188 -10.35 -2.81 25.72
CA PHE A 188 -10.89 -3.78 24.81
C PHE A 188 -10.26 -5.13 25.14
N GLU A 189 -11.13 -6.09 25.44
CA GLU A 189 -10.75 -7.45 25.80
C GLU A 189 -11.53 -8.42 24.91
N LEU A 190 -10.82 -9.36 24.27
CA LEU A 190 -11.44 -10.50 23.61
C LEU A 190 -11.49 -11.63 24.63
N ASP A 191 -12.69 -12.08 25.02
CA ASP A 191 -12.90 -13.13 26.03
C ASP A 191 -12.13 -12.89 27.34
N GLY A 192 -12.00 -11.63 27.75
CA GLY A 192 -11.31 -11.23 29.00
C GLY A 192 -9.80 -11.00 28.87
N PHE A 193 -9.24 -11.19 27.67
CA PHE A 193 -7.82 -10.96 27.35
C PHE A 193 -7.64 -9.59 26.68
N PRO A 194 -6.89 -8.64 27.29
CA PRO A 194 -6.63 -7.33 26.68
C PRO A 194 -5.92 -7.46 25.33
N VAL A 195 -6.46 -6.80 24.30
CA VAL A 195 -5.97 -6.97 22.93
C VAL A 195 -4.81 -6.03 22.63
N ILE A 196 -3.73 -6.59 22.08
CA ILE A 196 -2.53 -5.89 21.64
C ILE A 196 -2.27 -6.24 20.19
N VAL A 197 -2.29 -5.24 19.32
CA VAL A 197 -1.96 -5.39 17.90
C VAL A 197 -0.57 -4.83 17.66
N LEU A 198 0.34 -5.66 17.15
CA LEU A 198 1.68 -5.22 16.76
C LEU A 198 1.66 -4.76 15.30
N TYR A 199 2.27 -3.61 15.01
CA TYR A 199 2.55 -3.22 13.64
C TYR A 199 3.69 -4.07 13.04
N ALA A 200 4.36 -3.64 11.97
CA ALA A 200 5.41 -4.42 11.32
C ALA A 200 6.66 -4.59 12.20
N SER A 201 7.39 -5.71 12.04
CA SER A 201 8.64 -5.95 12.78
C SER A 201 9.79 -5.05 12.32
N PHE A 202 9.70 -4.49 11.11
CA PHE A 202 10.77 -3.72 10.47
C PHE A 202 12.12 -4.45 10.41
N GLY A 203 12.11 -5.78 10.51
CA GLY A 203 13.34 -6.59 10.55
C GLY A 203 14.02 -6.66 11.92
N ALA A 204 13.40 -6.17 13.00
CA ALA A 204 13.93 -6.25 14.36
C ALA A 204 14.30 -7.68 14.72
N PRO A 205 15.56 -8.01 15.06
CA PRO A 205 15.92 -9.34 15.51
C PRO A 205 15.22 -9.66 16.84
N HIS A 206 14.55 -10.81 16.94
CA HIS A 206 13.78 -11.19 18.13
C HIS A 206 13.80 -12.71 18.36
N PRO A 207 13.64 -13.16 19.63
CA PRO A 207 13.42 -14.56 19.93
C PRO A 207 11.94 -14.95 19.71
N LYS A 208 11.66 -16.24 19.48
CA LYS A 208 10.29 -16.73 19.18
C LYS A 208 9.32 -16.56 20.35
N ASP A 209 9.83 -16.65 21.57
CA ASP A 209 9.13 -16.55 22.86
C ASP A 209 9.06 -15.12 23.40
N LEU A 210 9.40 -14.10 22.59
CA LEU A 210 9.34 -12.68 22.98
C LEU A 210 8.00 -12.31 23.65
N LEU A 211 6.88 -12.79 23.12
CA LEU A 211 5.55 -12.46 23.63
C LEU A 211 5.17 -13.23 24.90
N ASP A 212 5.82 -14.37 25.18
CA ASP A 212 5.60 -15.13 26.41
C ASP A 212 6.19 -14.36 27.61
N GLU A 213 7.42 -13.83 27.46
CA GLU A 213 8.05 -12.98 28.47
C GLU A 213 7.23 -11.71 28.74
N VAL A 214 6.77 -11.04 27.69
CA VAL A 214 5.90 -9.85 27.84
C VAL A 214 4.58 -10.23 28.51
N SER A 215 4.00 -11.38 28.17
CA SER A 215 2.76 -11.87 28.78
C SER A 215 2.91 -12.14 30.28
N ASP A 216 4.04 -12.70 30.71
CA ASP A 216 4.29 -12.97 32.12
C ASP A 216 4.48 -11.67 32.91
N ARG A 217 5.21 -10.70 32.35
CA ARG A 217 5.32 -9.36 32.92
C ARG A 217 3.96 -8.66 33.01
N PHE A 218 3.16 -8.75 31.95
CA PHE A 218 1.80 -8.21 31.92
C PHE A 218 0.91 -8.85 32.99
N PHE A 219 1.02 -10.17 33.18
CA PHE A 219 0.29 -10.88 34.21
C PHE A 219 0.70 -10.46 35.62
N VAL A 220 2.01 -10.30 35.88
CA VAL A 220 2.50 -9.80 37.18
C VAL A 220 1.88 -8.45 37.51
N THR A 221 1.89 -7.51 36.56
CA THR A 221 1.39 -6.14 36.74
C THR A 221 -0.13 -6.06 36.82
N PHE A 222 -0.85 -6.72 35.91
CA PHE A 222 -2.27 -6.49 35.72
C PHE A 222 -3.18 -7.63 36.17
N LYS A 223 -2.62 -8.80 36.49
CA LYS A 223 -3.34 -10.05 36.81
C LYS A 223 -4.25 -10.54 35.67
N LYS A 224 -3.86 -10.25 34.42
CA LYS A 224 -4.50 -10.69 33.18
C LYS A 224 -3.43 -11.14 32.19
N ARG A 225 -3.76 -12.02 31.24
CA ARG A 225 -2.87 -12.31 30.09
C ARG A 225 -3.37 -11.53 28.87
N PRO A 226 -2.48 -10.97 28.03
CA PRO A 226 -2.88 -10.26 26.83
C PRO A 226 -3.18 -11.22 25.67
N PHE A 227 -4.00 -10.75 24.72
CA PHE A 227 -4.22 -11.39 23.43
C PHE A 227 -3.44 -10.64 22.36
N PHE A 228 -2.38 -11.26 21.84
CA PHE A 228 -1.53 -10.67 20.81
C PHE A 228 -2.02 -10.98 19.40
N VAL A 229 -2.20 -9.93 18.60
CA VAL A 229 -2.35 -9.99 17.15
C VAL A 229 -1.09 -9.43 16.50
N ALA A 230 -0.33 -10.27 15.79
CA ALA A 230 0.93 -9.84 15.18
C ALA A 230 0.80 -9.65 13.66
N GLU A 231 1.42 -8.60 13.13
CA GLU A 231 1.59 -8.45 11.68
C GLU A 231 2.47 -9.59 11.14
N ALA A 232 2.24 -10.01 9.89
CA ALA A 232 2.85 -11.19 9.29
C ALA A 232 4.39 -11.16 9.24
N SER A 233 5.02 -10.00 9.37
CA SER A 233 6.48 -9.83 9.44
C SER A 233 7.12 -10.27 10.77
N TRP A 234 6.33 -10.58 11.80
CA TRP A 234 6.85 -11.08 13.09
C TRP A 234 6.97 -12.60 13.12
N ASN A 235 8.13 -13.13 13.54
CA ASN A 235 8.34 -14.55 13.79
C ASN A 235 8.23 -14.85 15.30
N VAL A 236 7.01 -14.70 15.83
CA VAL A 236 6.68 -14.84 17.26
C VAL A 236 5.44 -15.70 17.47
N ASN A 237 5.33 -16.32 18.65
CA ASN A 237 4.13 -17.03 19.08
C ASN A 237 3.00 -16.03 19.42
N SER A 238 2.13 -15.75 18.46
CA SER A 238 1.00 -14.82 18.59
C SER A 238 -0.33 -15.58 18.51
N HIS A 239 -1.40 -15.02 19.09
CA HIS A 239 -2.70 -15.67 19.14
C HIS A 239 -3.46 -15.56 17.80
N ALA A 240 -3.26 -14.44 17.10
CA ALA A 240 -3.79 -14.22 15.75
C ALA A 240 -2.78 -13.43 14.90
N ARG A 241 -2.97 -13.46 13.58
CA ARG A 241 -2.12 -12.76 12.62
C ARG A 241 -2.93 -11.98 11.61
N TYR A 242 -2.35 -10.88 11.14
CA TYR A 242 -2.88 -10.08 10.05
C TYR A 242 -1.76 -9.59 9.13
N ARG A 243 -2.13 -8.93 8.03
CA ARG A 243 -1.19 -8.25 7.13
C ARG A 243 -1.65 -6.81 6.98
N TRP A 244 -0.73 -5.86 7.07
CA TRP A 244 -1.03 -4.46 6.77
C TRP A 244 -1.23 -4.25 5.26
N GLY A 245 -2.07 -3.29 4.88
CA GLY A 245 -2.33 -2.94 3.49
C GLY A 245 -3.65 -3.49 2.95
N ALA A 246 -4.63 -3.76 3.83
CA ALA A 246 -5.95 -4.22 3.42
C ALA A 246 -6.70 -3.15 2.62
N ALA A 247 -6.44 -1.87 2.91
CA ALA A 247 -7.02 -0.74 2.19
C ALA A 247 -6.50 -0.63 0.75
N LEU A 248 -5.27 -1.11 0.50
CA LEU A 248 -4.66 -1.13 -0.83
C LEU A 248 -4.98 -2.43 -1.60
N THR A 249 -4.75 -3.58 -0.97
CA THR A 249 -4.72 -4.88 -1.64
C THR A 249 -6.02 -5.68 -1.51
N GLY A 250 -6.88 -5.32 -0.54
CA GLY A 250 -8.12 -6.01 -0.21
C GLY A 250 -8.03 -6.78 1.11
N PRO A 251 -9.16 -7.37 1.56
CA PRO A 251 -9.25 -8.04 2.85
C PRO A 251 -8.20 -9.13 3.05
N THR A 252 -7.67 -9.20 4.28
CA THR A 252 -6.62 -10.12 4.67
C THR A 252 -6.75 -10.50 6.14
N GLY A 253 -6.02 -11.52 6.59
CA GLY A 253 -6.07 -12.02 7.95
C GLY A 253 -6.17 -13.54 8.03
N ASP A 254 -6.57 -14.03 9.19
CA ASP A 254 -6.73 -15.45 9.51
C ASP A 254 -8.17 -15.78 9.94
N SER A 255 -8.37 -16.93 10.59
CA SER A 255 -9.70 -17.36 11.06
C SER A 255 -10.25 -16.55 12.24
N ILE A 256 -9.41 -15.75 12.92
CA ILE A 256 -9.80 -14.92 14.06
C ILE A 256 -9.99 -13.48 13.61
N VAL A 257 -9.01 -12.94 12.89
CA VAL A 257 -8.96 -11.53 12.49
C VAL A 257 -9.14 -11.40 10.99
N THR A 258 -10.08 -10.57 10.55
CA THR A 258 -10.13 -10.07 9.17
C THR A 258 -9.92 -8.56 9.14
N THR A 259 -8.89 -8.11 8.46
CA THR A 259 -8.63 -6.68 8.20
C THR A 259 -9.23 -6.28 6.87
N ILE A 260 -9.89 -5.12 6.81
CA ILE A 260 -10.53 -4.56 5.62
C ILE A 260 -10.19 -3.07 5.49
N GLY A 261 -10.34 -2.49 4.29
CA GLY A 261 -10.20 -1.05 4.11
C GLY A 261 -10.99 -0.51 2.92
N PRO A 262 -11.21 0.82 2.86
CA PRO A 262 -12.11 1.44 1.88
C PRO A 262 -11.44 1.86 0.57
N GLY A 263 -10.11 1.92 0.54
CA GLY A 263 -9.26 2.32 -0.59
C GLY A 263 -7.99 3.00 -0.08
N TYR A 264 -7.10 3.39 -0.98
CA TYR A 264 -5.77 3.89 -0.66
C TYR A 264 -5.28 4.90 -1.70
N ASN A 265 -4.81 6.06 -1.25
CA ASN A 265 -4.18 7.07 -2.08
C ASN A 265 -3.29 8.03 -1.26
N ASP A 266 -1.97 7.80 -1.28
CA ASP A 266 -0.94 8.66 -0.70
C ASP A 266 -0.24 9.54 -1.77
N THR A 267 -0.95 9.96 -2.83
CA THR A 267 -0.37 10.82 -3.90
C THR A 267 0.01 12.22 -3.42
N LYS A 268 -0.52 12.65 -2.28
CA LYS A 268 -0.21 13.93 -1.64
C LYS A 268 1.05 13.88 -0.77
N VAL A 269 1.57 12.69 -0.49
CA VAL A 269 2.77 12.49 0.33
C VAL A 269 4.01 12.41 -0.58
N PRO A 270 4.99 13.33 -0.46
CA PRO A 270 6.20 13.34 -1.27
C PRO A 270 7.01 12.05 -1.13
N GLY A 271 7.70 11.65 -2.20
CA GLY A 271 8.57 10.48 -2.21
C GLY A 271 7.84 9.13 -2.27
N ARG A 272 6.50 9.12 -2.25
CA ARG A 272 5.72 7.87 -2.35
C ARG A 272 5.50 7.43 -3.79
N GLY A 273 5.61 6.12 -4.02
CA GLY A 273 5.36 5.44 -5.30
C GLY A 273 4.25 4.40 -5.25
N THR A 274 3.54 4.33 -4.13
CA THR A 274 2.52 3.30 -3.87
C THR A 274 1.41 3.37 -4.92
N PRO A 275 0.93 2.22 -5.46
CA PRO A 275 -0.26 2.19 -6.31
C PRO A 275 -1.49 2.74 -5.59
N ILE A 276 -2.46 3.22 -6.36
CA ILE A 276 -3.74 3.75 -5.88
C ILE A 276 -4.76 2.62 -5.83
N ARG A 277 -5.49 2.49 -4.72
CA ARG A 277 -6.74 1.73 -4.67
C ARG A 277 -7.91 2.71 -4.68
N ASP A 278 -8.56 2.81 -5.83
CA ASP A 278 -9.80 3.57 -5.98
C ASP A 278 -10.88 2.98 -5.06
N ARG A 279 -11.62 3.86 -4.37
CA ARG A 279 -12.76 3.47 -3.55
C ARG A 279 -13.96 3.02 -4.39
N GLU A 280 -13.97 3.35 -5.69
CA GLU A 280 -15.03 3.07 -6.67
C GLU A 280 -16.41 3.52 -6.19
N GLY A 281 -16.49 4.72 -5.60
CA GLY A 281 -17.72 5.23 -5.00
C GLY A 281 -18.25 4.38 -3.85
N GLY A 282 -17.36 3.75 -3.07
CA GLY A 282 -17.70 2.87 -1.94
C GLY A 282 -17.71 1.38 -2.30
N ARG A 283 -17.72 1.02 -3.58
CA ARG A 283 -17.80 -0.39 -4.02
C ARG A 283 -16.62 -1.22 -3.55
N PHE A 284 -15.40 -0.68 -3.51
CA PHE A 284 -14.27 -1.44 -2.98
C PHE A 284 -14.47 -1.78 -1.51
N TYR A 285 -14.99 -0.85 -0.72
CA TYR A 285 -15.29 -1.10 0.69
C TYR A 285 -16.45 -2.10 0.88
N GLU A 286 -17.51 -1.98 0.08
CA GLU A 286 -18.61 -2.96 0.06
C GLU A 286 -18.13 -4.38 -0.27
N TRP A 287 -17.25 -4.50 -1.27
CA TRP A 287 -16.61 -5.76 -1.63
C TRP A 287 -15.78 -6.29 -0.46
N SER A 288 -14.97 -5.42 0.18
CA SER A 288 -14.17 -5.79 1.34
C SER A 288 -15.03 -6.32 2.49
N TRP A 289 -16.13 -5.64 2.79
CA TRP A 289 -17.12 -6.10 3.77
C TRP A 289 -17.81 -7.40 3.39
N GLN A 290 -18.18 -7.59 2.12
CA GLN A 290 -18.77 -8.85 1.66
C GLN A 290 -17.81 -10.03 1.87
N LYS A 291 -16.50 -9.82 1.66
CA LYS A 291 -15.49 -10.84 1.96
C LYS A 291 -15.36 -11.10 3.46
N ALA A 292 -15.36 -10.07 4.30
CA ALA A 292 -15.35 -10.23 5.75
C ALA A 292 -16.59 -10.97 6.27
N LEU A 293 -17.79 -10.71 5.73
CA LEU A 293 -18.99 -11.47 6.11
C LEU A 293 -18.86 -12.96 5.77
N LEU A 294 -18.19 -13.29 4.66
CA LEU A 294 -18.00 -14.68 4.21
C LEU A 294 -16.88 -15.41 4.97
N SER A 295 -15.91 -14.70 5.56
CA SER A 295 -14.85 -15.32 6.38
C SER A 295 -15.31 -15.68 7.80
N ASN A 296 -16.49 -15.21 8.22
CA ASN A 296 -17.04 -15.41 9.56
C ASN A 296 -16.02 -15.12 10.70
N PRO A 297 -15.44 -13.91 10.74
CA PRO A 297 -14.36 -13.58 11.66
C PRO A 297 -14.86 -13.36 13.09
N THR A 298 -13.95 -13.49 14.06
CA THR A 298 -14.19 -13.06 15.44
C THR A 298 -13.97 -11.55 15.60
N LEU A 299 -12.94 -11.03 14.94
CA LEU A 299 -12.55 -9.62 14.93
C LEU A 299 -12.49 -9.09 13.51
N VAL A 300 -13.06 -7.90 13.30
CA VAL A 300 -12.85 -7.13 12.06
C VAL A 300 -12.07 -5.87 12.40
N PHE A 301 -10.94 -5.68 11.72
CA PHE A 301 -10.13 -4.47 11.81
C PHE A 301 -10.34 -3.61 10.55
N ILE A 302 -10.71 -2.34 10.74
CA ILE A 302 -10.85 -1.38 9.66
C ILE A 302 -9.56 -0.55 9.56
N GLU A 303 -8.90 -0.66 8.42
CA GLU A 303 -7.77 0.14 7.96
C GLU A 303 -8.32 1.29 7.09
N THR A 304 -8.56 2.49 7.61
CA THR A 304 -8.32 2.98 8.99
C THR A 304 -9.50 3.86 9.45
N TRP A 305 -9.49 4.34 10.70
CA TRP A 305 -10.40 5.43 11.09
C TRP A 305 -10.05 6.71 10.32
N ASN A 306 -8.82 7.20 10.44
CA ASN A 306 -8.45 8.53 9.96
C ASN A 306 -6.98 8.67 9.52
N GLU A 307 -6.39 7.66 8.88
CA GLU A 307 -5.08 7.84 8.24
C GLU A 307 -5.23 8.60 6.92
N PHE A 308 -5.36 9.92 7.05
CA PHE A 308 -5.75 10.84 5.99
C PHE A 308 -4.62 11.15 5.01
N HIS A 309 -3.35 10.97 5.39
CA HIS A 309 -2.23 11.03 4.47
C HIS A 309 -2.33 9.95 3.38
N GLU A 310 -2.74 8.74 3.78
CA GLU A 310 -2.87 7.59 2.87
C GLU A 310 -4.26 7.45 2.25
N GLY A 311 -5.20 8.32 2.61
CA GLY A 311 -6.56 8.28 2.08
C GLY A 311 -7.30 6.98 2.43
N THR A 312 -6.98 6.33 3.54
CA THR A 312 -7.59 5.06 3.99
C THR A 312 -8.70 5.25 5.03
N GLY A 313 -8.91 6.46 5.52
CA GLY A 313 -9.84 6.76 6.62
C GLY A 313 -11.33 6.59 6.26
N ILE A 314 -12.11 6.08 7.21
CA ILE A 314 -13.58 6.04 7.17
C ILE A 314 -14.25 7.17 7.98
N ALA A 315 -13.48 7.93 8.75
CA ALA A 315 -13.95 9.07 9.54
C ALA A 315 -14.60 10.14 8.65
N PRO A 316 -15.49 10.97 9.23
CA PRO A 316 -16.04 12.13 8.54
C PRO A 316 -14.94 13.02 7.95
N CYS A 317 -15.05 13.32 6.66
CA CYS A 317 -14.10 14.17 5.93
C CYS A 317 -14.81 15.02 4.88
N VAL A 318 -14.09 15.98 4.31
CA VAL A 318 -14.59 16.86 3.25
C VAL A 318 -14.96 16.07 1.99
N GLU A 319 -14.14 15.09 1.59
CA GLU A 319 -14.26 14.38 0.32
C GLU A 319 -15.47 13.45 0.28
N PHE A 320 -15.79 12.84 1.42
CA PHE A 320 -16.78 11.76 1.47
C PHE A 320 -17.93 12.02 2.46
N GLY A 321 -17.92 13.15 3.17
CA GLY A 321 -18.90 13.44 4.21
C GLY A 321 -18.96 12.30 5.23
N ASP A 322 -20.16 11.81 5.51
CA ASP A 322 -20.41 10.71 6.46
C ASP A 322 -20.75 9.38 5.77
N SER A 323 -20.55 9.29 4.44
CA SER A 323 -20.95 8.12 3.64
C SER A 323 -20.31 6.81 4.12
N TYR A 324 -19.04 6.86 4.57
CA TYR A 324 -18.34 5.69 5.10
C TYR A 324 -18.77 5.32 6.52
N ILE A 325 -19.28 6.26 7.31
CA ILE A 325 -19.90 5.98 8.62
C ILE A 325 -21.20 5.20 8.41
N GLU A 326 -22.05 5.64 7.50
CA GLU A 326 -23.30 4.96 7.16
C GLU A 326 -23.07 3.55 6.59
N LEU A 327 -22.07 3.44 5.70
CA LEU A 327 -21.71 2.16 5.08
C LEU A 327 -21.17 1.18 6.13
N THR A 328 -20.28 1.64 7.01
CA THR A 328 -19.75 0.86 8.14
C THR A 328 -20.89 0.38 9.03
N ARG A 329 -21.76 1.28 9.50
CA ARG A 329 -22.93 0.96 10.35
C ARG A 329 -23.80 -0.13 9.72
N ARG A 330 -24.06 -0.03 8.41
CA ARG A 330 -24.87 -1.00 7.67
C ARG A 330 -24.24 -2.39 7.70
N TYR A 331 -22.94 -2.50 7.44
CA TYR A 331 -22.26 -3.79 7.39
C TYR A 331 -21.94 -4.37 8.76
N VAL A 332 -21.61 -3.55 9.75
CA VAL A 332 -21.50 -3.97 11.15
C VAL A 332 -22.82 -4.62 11.60
N LYS A 333 -23.97 -4.01 11.30
CA LYS A 333 -25.29 -4.57 11.61
C LYS A 333 -25.52 -5.92 10.91
N ARG A 334 -25.05 -6.09 9.68
CA ARG A 334 -25.13 -7.38 8.96
C ARG A 334 -24.22 -8.42 9.60
N LEU A 335 -22.99 -8.06 9.94
CA LEU A 335 -22.00 -8.94 10.57
C LEU A 335 -22.53 -9.46 11.91
N LYS A 336 -22.98 -8.55 12.79
CA LYS A 336 -23.54 -8.91 14.11
C LYS A 336 -24.78 -9.81 14.00
N ARG A 337 -25.53 -9.73 12.88
CA ARG A 337 -26.71 -10.57 12.59
C ARG A 337 -26.41 -11.79 11.73
N HIS A 338 -25.14 -12.04 11.38
CA HIS A 338 -24.72 -13.12 10.48
C HIS A 338 -25.46 -13.11 9.12
N ILE A 339 -25.77 -11.92 8.59
CA ILE A 339 -26.44 -11.75 7.30
C ILE A 339 -25.39 -11.74 6.19
N LEU A 340 -25.22 -12.91 5.55
CA LEU A 340 -24.31 -13.10 4.43
C LEU A 340 -24.69 -12.25 3.20
N PRO A 341 -23.74 -11.96 2.29
CA PRO A 341 -24.04 -11.29 1.02
C PRO A 341 -25.02 -12.12 0.16
N ASP A 342 -25.90 -11.43 -0.56
CA ASP A 342 -26.72 -12.06 -1.61
C ASP A 342 -25.81 -12.41 -2.79
N VAL A 343 -25.80 -13.69 -3.19
CA VAL A 343 -24.97 -14.21 -4.28
C VAL A 343 -25.23 -13.52 -5.61
N ASN A 344 -26.45 -12.98 -5.81
CA ASN A 344 -26.82 -12.24 -7.02
C ASN A 344 -26.41 -10.76 -6.97
N ARG A 345 -25.93 -10.28 -5.81
CA ARG A 345 -25.53 -8.88 -5.56
C ARG A 345 -24.08 -8.76 -5.08
N LEU A 346 -23.23 -9.73 -5.42
CA LEU A 346 -21.80 -9.64 -5.15
C LEU A 346 -21.18 -8.48 -5.93
N VAL A 347 -20.38 -7.68 -5.24
CA VAL A 347 -19.70 -6.55 -5.87
C VAL A 347 -18.66 -7.06 -6.86
N ARG A 348 -18.73 -6.53 -8.08
CA ARG A 348 -17.68 -6.67 -9.10
C ARG A 348 -16.93 -5.35 -9.20
N LEU A 349 -15.63 -5.40 -8.91
CA LEU A 349 -14.75 -4.24 -8.97
C LEU A 349 -14.46 -3.86 -10.43
N VAL A 350 -14.44 -2.56 -10.71
CA VAL A 350 -13.96 -1.99 -11.98
C VAL A 350 -12.43 -2.17 -12.07
N HIS A 351 -11.75 -2.00 -10.95
CA HIS A 351 -10.32 -2.14 -10.74
C HIS A 351 -10.05 -3.27 -9.74
N PRO A 352 -9.97 -4.53 -10.19
CA PRO A 352 -9.70 -5.66 -9.28
C PRO A 352 -8.30 -5.55 -8.65
N ASN A 353 -7.33 -4.99 -9.36
CA ASN A 353 -5.97 -4.74 -8.86
C ASN A 353 -5.76 -3.24 -8.58
N PRO A 354 -4.82 -2.86 -7.69
CA PRO A 354 -4.44 -1.47 -7.52
C PRO A 354 -4.00 -0.85 -8.84
N ILE A 355 -4.29 0.43 -9.02
CA ILE A 355 -3.95 1.24 -10.18
C ILE A 355 -2.51 1.74 -9.96
N PRO A 356 -1.54 1.42 -10.83
CA PRO A 356 -0.18 1.94 -10.71
C PRO A 356 -0.17 3.47 -10.61
N ARG A 357 0.75 4.06 -9.87
CA ARG A 357 0.84 5.53 -9.80
C ARG A 357 1.31 6.09 -11.14
N PRO A 358 0.68 7.16 -11.67
CA PRO A 358 1.23 7.84 -12.81
C PRO A 358 2.49 8.63 -12.40
N ASP A 359 3.60 8.39 -13.07
CA ASP A 359 4.86 9.12 -12.99
C ASP A 359 4.81 10.36 -13.87
N ARG A 360 4.48 11.49 -13.23
CA ARG A 360 4.31 12.81 -13.85
C ARG A 360 5.50 13.77 -13.63
N GLY A 361 6.65 13.21 -13.24
CA GLY A 361 7.76 14.00 -12.72
C GLY A 361 8.77 14.45 -13.77
N TRP A 362 8.86 13.76 -14.91
CA TRP A 362 10.08 13.79 -15.73
C TRP A 362 9.88 14.27 -17.18
N PHE A 363 8.65 14.35 -17.68
CA PHE A 363 8.42 14.86 -19.03
C PHE A 363 7.03 15.46 -19.20
N ARG A 364 6.97 16.68 -19.75
CA ARG A 364 5.70 17.34 -20.10
C ARG A 364 5.59 17.45 -21.61
N PRO A 365 4.65 16.74 -22.26
CA PRO A 365 4.46 16.86 -23.69
C PRO A 365 3.95 18.25 -24.08
N ARG A 366 4.33 18.70 -25.27
CA ARG A 366 3.75 19.91 -25.87
C ARG A 366 2.28 19.66 -26.18
N ARG A 367 1.46 20.72 -26.17
CA ARG A 367 0.06 20.61 -26.58
C ARG A 367 -0.02 20.06 -28.02
N GLY A 368 -0.80 18.99 -28.21
CA GLY A 368 -0.95 18.34 -29.52
C GLY A 368 0.24 17.48 -29.94
N GLN A 369 1.20 17.22 -29.07
CA GLN A 369 2.28 16.27 -29.35
C GLN A 369 1.70 14.86 -29.56
N THR A 370 1.97 14.26 -30.72
CA THR A 370 1.48 12.93 -31.11
C THR A 370 2.56 11.86 -31.08
N ARG A 371 3.82 12.24 -30.84
CA ARG A 371 4.97 11.35 -30.85
C ARG A 371 5.97 11.69 -29.75
N VAL A 372 6.57 10.64 -29.21
CA VAL A 372 7.69 10.65 -28.26
C VAL A 372 8.80 9.75 -28.77
N ALA A 373 10.03 9.98 -28.32
CA ALA A 373 11.20 9.24 -28.80
C ALA A 373 12.29 9.11 -27.74
N PHE A 374 13.07 8.05 -27.84
CA PHE A 374 14.34 7.86 -27.16
C PHE A 374 15.44 7.71 -28.20
N ASP A 375 16.50 8.52 -28.10
CA ASP A 375 17.67 8.46 -28.97
C ASP A 375 18.89 8.08 -28.14
N ALA A 376 19.41 6.86 -28.35
CA ALA A 376 20.51 6.31 -27.57
C ALA A 376 21.79 7.16 -27.67
N SER A 377 21.97 7.90 -28.78
CA SER A 377 23.12 8.78 -28.97
C SER A 377 23.07 10.07 -28.17
N ARG A 378 21.88 10.46 -27.70
CA ARG A 378 21.63 11.66 -26.89
C ARG A 378 21.35 11.34 -25.43
N ALA A 379 21.10 10.08 -25.11
CA ALA A 379 20.74 9.64 -23.78
C ALA A 379 21.89 9.90 -22.78
N GLY A 380 21.61 10.73 -21.78
CA GLY A 380 22.49 10.99 -20.64
C GLY A 380 22.67 9.78 -19.73
N LYS A 381 23.31 9.98 -18.56
CA LYS A 381 23.47 8.92 -17.56
C LYS A 381 22.14 8.43 -16.96
N ASP A 382 21.15 9.32 -16.97
CA ASP A 382 19.77 9.12 -16.55
C ASP A 382 18.92 8.33 -17.56
N LEU A 383 19.45 8.09 -18.77
CA LEU A 383 18.78 7.34 -19.83
C LEU A 383 17.40 7.89 -20.20
N LEU A 384 17.26 9.23 -20.14
CA LEU A 384 16.06 9.93 -20.54
C LEU A 384 16.09 10.33 -22.02
N GLY A 385 14.93 10.23 -22.66
CA GLY A 385 14.66 10.73 -24.01
C GLY A 385 13.51 11.75 -24.01
N GLU A 386 13.04 12.09 -25.20
CA GLU A 386 11.86 12.93 -25.40
C GLU A 386 10.58 12.12 -25.14
N GLY A 387 10.22 11.94 -23.87
CA GLY A 387 8.99 11.25 -23.46
C GLY A 387 9.05 9.72 -23.49
N ILE A 388 10.23 9.15 -23.75
CA ILE A 388 10.54 7.72 -23.52
C ILE A 388 11.84 7.66 -22.71
N ARG A 389 11.89 6.81 -21.69
CA ARG A 389 13.10 6.49 -20.93
C ARG A 389 13.46 5.02 -21.03
N LEU A 390 14.74 4.69 -20.96
CA LEU A 390 15.21 3.32 -20.81
C LEU A 390 15.37 3.01 -19.31
N ILE A 391 14.74 1.94 -18.84
CA ILE A 391 14.73 1.54 -17.43
C ILE A 391 15.78 0.44 -17.23
N SER A 392 16.66 0.65 -16.26
CA SER A 392 17.66 -0.34 -15.88
C SER A 392 17.04 -1.40 -14.95
N GLN A 393 17.18 -2.67 -15.29
CA GLN A 393 16.79 -3.83 -14.48
C GLN A 393 17.91 -4.89 -14.50
N PRO A 394 18.02 -5.76 -13.48
CA PRO A 394 19.09 -6.77 -13.41
C PRO A 394 19.18 -7.69 -14.63
N ASP A 395 18.04 -8.03 -15.25
CA ASP A 395 17.92 -8.86 -16.45
C ASP A 395 17.89 -8.06 -17.77
N GLY A 396 18.02 -6.74 -17.67
CA GLY A 396 17.97 -5.81 -18.81
C GLY A 396 19.10 -4.78 -18.80
N LEU A 397 20.29 -5.19 -18.33
CA LEU A 397 21.45 -4.30 -18.31
C LEU A 397 21.90 -3.91 -19.72
N VAL A 398 22.25 -2.64 -19.88
CA VAL A 398 22.86 -2.09 -21.10
C VAL A 398 24.29 -1.65 -20.85
N LYS A 399 25.15 -1.88 -21.84
CA LYS A 399 26.50 -1.36 -21.89
C LYS A 399 26.55 -0.17 -22.84
N ARG A 400 27.08 0.96 -22.37
CA ARG A 400 27.34 2.11 -23.21
C ARG A 400 28.64 1.92 -23.96
N GLU A 401 28.59 2.11 -25.28
CA GLU A 401 29.74 2.00 -26.17
C GLU A 401 29.79 3.21 -27.11
N THR A 402 30.93 3.42 -27.77
CA THR A 402 31.10 4.46 -28.79
C THR A 402 31.39 3.79 -30.12
N VAL A 403 30.53 4.00 -31.11
CA VAL A 403 30.69 3.46 -32.47
C VAL A 403 30.68 4.63 -33.45
N ALA A 404 31.75 4.77 -34.23
CA ALA A 404 31.94 5.88 -35.17
C ALA A 404 31.68 7.27 -34.56
N GLY A 405 32.17 7.50 -33.33
CA GLY A 405 32.04 8.76 -32.60
C GLY A 405 30.66 9.03 -31.97
N LYS A 406 29.70 8.10 -32.09
CA LYS A 406 28.37 8.22 -31.46
C LYS A 406 28.24 7.26 -30.28
N SER A 407 27.68 7.75 -29.17
CA SER A 407 27.31 6.87 -28.06
C SER A 407 26.16 5.95 -28.50
N VAL A 408 26.25 4.67 -28.14
CA VAL A 408 25.23 3.67 -28.38
C VAL A 408 25.02 2.83 -27.13
N LEU A 409 23.87 2.15 -27.05
CA LEU A 409 23.54 1.25 -25.94
C LEU A 409 23.41 -0.17 -26.47
N ARG A 410 24.26 -1.08 -25.98
CA ARG A 410 24.27 -2.50 -26.36
C ARG A 410 23.63 -3.33 -25.25
N SER A 411 22.69 -4.21 -25.60
CA SER A 411 22.09 -5.13 -24.64
C SER A 411 23.12 -6.14 -24.11
N ALA A 412 23.00 -6.54 -22.84
CA ALA A 412 23.81 -7.63 -22.29
C ALA A 412 23.45 -9.00 -22.91
N THR A 413 24.35 -9.97 -22.75
CA THR A 413 24.13 -11.39 -23.05
C THR A 413 24.16 -12.16 -21.72
N PRO A 414 23.03 -12.28 -21.01
CA PRO A 414 23.01 -12.92 -19.70
C PRO A 414 23.18 -14.44 -19.82
N PRO A 415 23.76 -15.09 -18.80
CA PRO A 415 23.73 -16.54 -18.67
C PRO A 415 22.26 -16.98 -18.56
N GLY A 416 21.72 -17.66 -19.57
CA GLY A 416 20.31 -18.09 -19.61
C GLY A 416 19.54 -17.76 -20.89
N GLY A 417 20.12 -16.97 -21.81
CA GLY A 417 19.68 -16.94 -23.22
C GLY A 417 18.58 -15.94 -23.59
N VAL A 418 18.13 -15.09 -22.67
CA VAL A 418 17.24 -13.95 -22.96
C VAL A 418 17.68 -12.71 -22.18
N SER A 419 17.89 -11.58 -22.85
CA SER A 419 18.02 -10.25 -22.23
C SER A 419 16.84 -9.35 -22.55
N TYR A 420 16.68 -8.29 -21.78
CA TYR A 420 15.61 -7.33 -21.98
C TYR A 420 16.12 -5.90 -22.16
N LEU A 421 15.35 -5.07 -22.86
CA LEU A 421 15.46 -3.62 -22.81
C LEU A 421 14.09 -3.08 -22.38
N TYR A 422 14.02 -2.46 -21.21
CA TYR A 422 12.78 -1.97 -20.62
C TYR A 422 12.60 -0.49 -20.89
N PHE A 423 11.39 -0.07 -21.25
CA PHE A 423 11.09 1.31 -21.59
C PHE A 423 9.87 1.81 -20.84
N GLY A 424 10.00 3.01 -20.26
CA GLY A 424 8.88 3.76 -19.71
C GLY A 424 8.49 4.88 -20.67
N ILE A 425 7.20 5.12 -20.82
CA ILE A 425 6.63 6.24 -21.55
C ILE A 425 6.24 7.30 -20.51
N ALA A 426 6.32 8.57 -20.88
CA ALA A 426 5.86 9.63 -19.98
C ALA A 426 4.34 9.54 -19.81
N ASP A 427 3.86 9.50 -18.56
CA ASP A 427 2.44 9.27 -18.29
C ASP A 427 1.55 10.45 -18.68
N GLU A 428 2.09 11.67 -18.75
CA GLU A 428 1.42 12.82 -19.36
C GLU A 428 1.26 12.67 -20.87
N PHE A 429 2.15 11.90 -21.51
CA PHE A 429 2.03 11.58 -22.91
C PHE A 429 1.14 10.37 -23.16
N LEU A 430 1.14 9.31 -22.37
CA LEU A 430 0.20 8.22 -22.56
C LEU A 430 0.08 7.41 -21.28
N TYR A 431 -1.11 7.41 -20.68
CA TYR A 431 -1.39 6.60 -19.50
C TYR A 431 -2.85 6.13 -19.51
N ARG A 432 -3.05 4.81 -19.50
CA ARG A 432 -4.38 4.17 -19.49
C ARG A 432 -5.26 4.56 -20.70
N ASP A 433 -4.64 4.85 -21.85
CA ASP A 433 -5.35 5.16 -23.09
C ASP A 433 -6.00 3.89 -23.68
N LEU A 434 -7.07 4.03 -24.46
CA LEU A 434 -7.75 2.94 -25.18
C LEU A 434 -7.48 3.00 -26.71
N GLY A 435 -6.48 3.79 -27.10
CA GLY A 435 -6.06 4.00 -28.48
C GLY A 435 -5.02 2.99 -28.94
N SER A 436 -4.88 2.89 -30.27
CA SER A 436 -3.78 2.15 -30.88
C SER A 436 -2.53 3.02 -30.94
N THR A 437 -1.37 2.40 -30.79
CA THR A 437 -0.07 3.08 -30.90
C THR A 437 0.81 2.39 -31.93
N ARG A 438 1.77 3.14 -32.47
CA ARG A 438 2.81 2.59 -33.34
C ARG A 438 4.15 2.76 -32.64
N ILE A 439 4.84 1.65 -32.42
CA ILE A 439 6.22 1.65 -31.93
C ILE A 439 7.15 1.35 -33.09
N VAL A 440 8.20 2.17 -33.19
CA VAL A 440 9.30 1.99 -34.12
C VAL A 440 10.58 1.86 -33.30
N VAL A 441 11.35 0.79 -33.53
CA VAL A 441 12.67 0.61 -32.91
C VAL A 441 13.71 0.43 -33.99
N GLU A 442 14.75 1.27 -33.93
CA GLU A 442 15.96 1.12 -34.73
C GLU A 442 17.02 0.37 -33.93
N LEU A 443 17.37 -0.83 -34.42
CA LEU A 443 18.37 -1.72 -33.84
C LEU A 443 19.45 -2.06 -34.85
N ALA A 444 20.65 -2.34 -34.38
CA ALA A 444 21.66 -3.08 -35.13
C ALA A 444 22.00 -4.39 -34.42
N SER A 445 22.34 -5.44 -35.17
CA SER A 445 22.81 -6.71 -34.62
C SER A 445 23.92 -7.26 -35.50
N GLU A 446 24.88 -7.94 -34.89
CA GLU A 446 25.91 -8.73 -35.61
C GLU A 446 25.35 -10.06 -36.15
N GLY A 447 24.06 -10.34 -35.90
CA GLY A 447 23.30 -11.44 -36.46
C GLY A 447 22.85 -12.47 -35.42
N GLY A 448 21.77 -13.19 -35.72
CA GLY A 448 21.28 -14.30 -34.87
C GLY A 448 20.42 -13.89 -33.67
N ALA A 449 20.12 -12.60 -33.49
CA ALA A 449 19.19 -12.11 -32.48
C ALA A 449 17.73 -12.35 -32.89
N LYS A 450 16.89 -12.77 -31.94
CA LYS A 450 15.43 -12.76 -32.05
C LYS A 450 14.87 -11.73 -31.08
N VAL A 451 14.12 -10.76 -31.60
CA VAL A 451 13.57 -9.64 -30.82
C VAL A 451 12.05 -9.73 -30.81
N THR A 452 11.46 -9.82 -29.62
CA THR A 452 10.01 -9.79 -29.41
C THR A 452 9.66 -8.57 -28.57
N LEU A 453 8.64 -7.81 -28.96
CA LEU A 453 8.12 -6.70 -28.15
C LEU A 453 7.00 -7.22 -27.23
N HIS A 454 7.17 -7.02 -25.93
CA HIS A 454 6.09 -7.14 -24.94
C HIS A 454 5.66 -5.75 -24.52
N TYR A 455 4.36 -5.55 -24.25
CA TYR A 455 3.80 -4.27 -23.86
C TYR A 455 2.65 -4.40 -22.87
N ASP A 456 2.48 -3.36 -22.06
CA ASP A 456 1.33 -3.17 -21.20
C ASP A 456 0.09 -2.84 -22.07
N GLY A 457 -0.79 -3.82 -22.22
CA GLY A 457 -2.00 -3.76 -23.04
C GLY A 457 -3.28 -4.12 -22.30
N TRP A 458 -4.43 -3.92 -22.97
CA TRP A 458 -5.76 -4.23 -22.41
C TRP A 458 -6.18 -5.69 -22.54
N ASN A 459 -5.46 -6.50 -23.32
CA ASN A 459 -5.74 -7.92 -23.49
C ASN A 459 -5.60 -8.70 -22.16
N LYS A 460 -6.72 -8.90 -21.47
CA LYS A 460 -6.78 -9.62 -20.19
C LYS A 460 -6.35 -11.09 -20.26
N LEU A 461 -6.30 -11.69 -21.46
CA LEU A 461 -5.86 -13.07 -21.67
C LEU A 461 -4.33 -13.17 -21.76
N ALA A 462 -3.62 -12.07 -22.00
CA ALA A 462 -2.17 -12.05 -21.96
C ALA A 462 -1.65 -12.10 -20.51
N PRO A 463 -0.38 -12.53 -20.29
CA PRO A 463 0.18 -12.73 -18.96
C PRO A 463 0.00 -11.52 -18.04
N LEU A 464 -0.29 -11.82 -16.77
CA LEU A 464 -0.54 -10.81 -15.74
C LEU A 464 -1.61 -9.79 -16.15
N ASN A 465 -2.71 -10.29 -16.73
CA ASN A 465 -3.88 -9.51 -17.13
C ASN A 465 -3.51 -8.38 -18.12
N GLY A 466 -2.74 -8.74 -19.14
CA GLY A 466 -2.34 -7.84 -20.23
C GLY A 466 -1.05 -7.06 -20.00
N ALA A 467 -0.40 -7.18 -18.83
CA ALA A 467 0.84 -6.45 -18.56
C ALA A 467 1.98 -6.83 -19.52
N TYR A 468 1.95 -8.04 -20.08
CA TYR A 468 2.94 -8.52 -21.06
C TYR A 468 2.26 -9.02 -22.34
N SER A 469 1.45 -8.17 -22.95
CA SER A 469 0.87 -8.44 -24.28
C SER A 469 2.00 -8.55 -25.31
N GLN A 470 1.90 -9.50 -26.23
CA GLN A 470 3.02 -9.84 -27.13
C GLN A 470 2.74 -9.38 -28.56
N ALA A 471 3.71 -8.69 -29.18
CA ALA A 471 3.70 -8.37 -30.60
C ALA A 471 4.53 -9.39 -31.42
N PRO A 472 4.38 -9.45 -32.75
CA PRO A 472 5.16 -10.35 -33.60
C PRO A 472 6.68 -10.20 -33.41
N ALA A 473 7.41 -11.33 -33.41
CA ALA A 473 8.86 -11.33 -33.25
C ALA A 473 9.58 -11.04 -34.57
N HIS A 474 10.74 -10.41 -34.49
CA HIS A 474 11.66 -10.20 -35.62
C HIS A 474 12.93 -11.03 -35.44
N GLN A 475 13.38 -11.67 -36.52
CA GLN A 475 14.59 -12.49 -36.55
C GLN A 475 15.68 -11.80 -37.37
N PHE A 476 16.85 -11.62 -36.77
CA PHE A 476 18.08 -11.27 -37.47
C PHE A 476 18.74 -12.55 -37.98
N PRO A 477 19.13 -12.65 -39.27
CA PRO A 477 19.84 -13.80 -39.80
C PRO A 477 21.16 -14.02 -39.06
N ARG A 478 21.58 -15.28 -38.91
CA ARG A 478 22.89 -15.60 -38.31
C ARG A 478 24.01 -15.20 -39.28
N GLY A 479 25.08 -14.62 -38.75
CA GLY A 479 26.28 -14.27 -39.53
C GLY A 479 26.14 -13.04 -40.42
N ILE A 480 25.01 -12.32 -40.37
CA ILE A 480 24.79 -11.09 -41.12
C ILE A 480 24.67 -9.94 -40.12
N SER A 481 25.62 -9.00 -40.19
CA SER A 481 25.52 -7.74 -39.47
C SER A 481 24.58 -6.81 -40.23
N GLU A 482 23.51 -6.36 -39.58
CA GLU A 482 22.53 -5.46 -40.20
C GLU A 482 21.93 -4.48 -39.21
N ARG A 483 21.49 -3.33 -39.73
CA ARG A 483 20.65 -2.35 -39.04
C ARG A 483 19.24 -2.44 -39.58
N LYS A 484 18.25 -2.51 -38.69
CA LYS A 484 16.82 -2.60 -39.04
C LYS A 484 15.98 -1.60 -38.28
N ARG A 485 14.94 -1.10 -38.96
CA ARG A 485 13.83 -0.34 -38.38
C ARG A 485 12.64 -1.28 -38.23
N LEU A 486 12.42 -1.75 -37.01
CA LEU A 486 11.32 -2.64 -36.64
C LEU A 486 10.09 -1.80 -36.31
N VAL A 487 8.91 -2.20 -36.80
CA VAL A 487 7.67 -1.43 -36.66
C VAL A 487 6.56 -2.35 -36.16
N TRP A 488 5.94 -1.98 -35.04
CA TRP A 488 4.78 -2.65 -34.48
C TRP A 488 3.61 -1.69 -34.34
N THR A 489 2.41 -2.16 -34.69
CA THR A 489 1.16 -1.48 -34.36
C THR A 489 0.51 -2.23 -33.21
N LEU A 490 0.25 -1.55 -32.11
CA LEU A 490 -0.27 -2.09 -30.87
C LEU A 490 -1.73 -1.65 -30.75
N PRO A 491 -2.71 -2.54 -30.99
CA PRO A 491 -4.10 -2.14 -31.13
C PRO A 491 -4.74 -1.72 -29.80
N ASP A 492 -4.22 -2.22 -28.68
CA ASP A 492 -4.80 -2.14 -27.34
C ASP A 492 -3.77 -1.70 -26.29
N SER A 493 -2.84 -0.82 -26.66
CA SER A 493 -1.84 -0.27 -25.73
C SER A 493 -2.51 0.43 -24.55
N ARG A 494 -2.12 0.03 -23.33
CA ARG A 494 -2.60 0.59 -22.07
C ARG A 494 -1.56 1.48 -21.39
N PHE A 495 -0.30 1.05 -21.37
CA PHE A 495 0.86 1.76 -20.80
C PHE A 495 0.55 2.43 -19.45
N THR A 496 0.49 1.60 -18.42
CA THR A 496 0.23 2.00 -17.04
C THR A 496 1.33 1.48 -16.12
N ASN A 497 2.58 1.44 -16.58
CA ASN A 497 3.74 1.08 -15.76
C ASN A 497 3.67 -0.31 -15.12
N ARG A 498 3.10 -1.32 -15.81
CA ARG A 498 2.85 -2.67 -15.25
C ARG A 498 3.93 -3.71 -15.53
N GLU A 499 4.93 -3.41 -16.36
CA GLU A 499 6.08 -4.29 -16.54
C GLU A 499 7.16 -4.04 -15.46
N ASN A 500 8.20 -4.89 -15.42
CA ASN A 500 9.30 -4.77 -14.46
C ASN A 500 9.90 -3.35 -14.45
N GLY A 501 10.20 -2.85 -13.26
CA GLY A 501 10.79 -1.52 -13.10
C GLY A 501 9.84 -0.37 -13.43
N ALA A 502 8.52 -0.58 -13.41
CA ALA A 502 7.52 0.38 -13.84
C ALA A 502 7.66 0.73 -15.34
N ALA A 503 8.00 -0.27 -16.16
CA ALA A 503 8.06 -0.13 -17.61
C ALA A 503 6.68 -0.31 -18.27
N ASP A 504 6.53 0.25 -19.45
CA ASP A 504 5.33 0.16 -20.29
C ASP A 504 5.49 -0.86 -21.42
N PHE A 505 6.71 -1.09 -21.87
CA PHE A 505 7.04 -2.14 -22.82
C PHE A 505 8.50 -2.55 -22.69
N ARG A 506 8.81 -3.73 -23.22
CA ARG A 506 10.18 -4.24 -23.30
C ARG A 506 10.45 -4.99 -24.58
N LEU A 507 11.72 -5.02 -24.97
CA LEU A 507 12.23 -5.88 -26.01
C LEU A 507 12.86 -7.11 -25.37
N ALA A 508 12.25 -8.28 -25.56
CA ALA A 508 12.85 -9.56 -25.21
C ALA A 508 13.79 -10.01 -26.34
N ILE A 509 15.07 -10.09 -26.04
CA ILE A 509 16.15 -10.39 -27.00
C ILE A 509 16.70 -11.78 -26.68
N ARG A 510 16.57 -12.71 -27.63
CA ARG A 510 17.16 -14.05 -27.54
C ARG A 510 18.31 -14.19 -28.51
N GLY A 511 19.37 -14.88 -28.12
CA GLY A 511 20.54 -15.09 -28.96
C GLY A 511 21.54 -13.93 -28.85
N ALA A 512 22.00 -13.42 -30.00
CA ALA A 512 23.02 -12.38 -30.03
C ALA A 512 22.52 -11.05 -29.46
N PRO A 513 23.41 -10.23 -28.86
CA PRO A 513 23.05 -8.91 -28.39
C PRO A 513 22.68 -7.98 -29.55
N VAL A 514 21.91 -6.95 -29.23
CA VAL A 514 21.53 -5.88 -30.16
C VAL A 514 22.04 -4.54 -29.65
N THR A 515 22.35 -3.64 -30.58
CA THR A 515 22.65 -2.23 -30.33
C THR A 515 21.38 -1.43 -30.55
N LEU A 516 20.89 -0.78 -29.50
CA LEU A 516 19.79 0.15 -29.54
C LEU A 516 20.25 1.50 -30.08
N LEU A 517 19.54 2.01 -31.07
CA LEU A 517 19.83 3.30 -31.70
C LEU A 517 18.74 4.31 -31.36
N ARG A 518 17.48 3.94 -31.63
CA ARG A 518 16.34 4.84 -31.47
C ARG A 518 15.06 4.07 -31.18
N VAL A 519 14.19 4.66 -30.39
CA VAL A 519 12.82 4.21 -30.17
C VAL A 519 11.90 5.38 -30.41
N GLU A 520 10.79 5.14 -31.08
CA GLU A 520 9.77 6.16 -31.29
C GLU A 520 8.40 5.54 -31.09
N LEU A 521 7.52 6.32 -30.49
CA LEU A 521 6.15 5.93 -30.26
C LEU A 521 5.23 7.03 -30.73
N GLU A 522 4.24 6.64 -31.53
CA GLU A 522 3.24 7.52 -32.12
C GLU A 522 1.85 7.07 -31.68
N ARG A 523 0.99 8.01 -31.28
CA ARG A 523 -0.44 7.74 -31.10
C ARG A 523 -1.09 7.63 -32.48
N ILE A 524 -1.81 6.55 -32.74
CA ILE A 524 -2.65 6.44 -33.93
C ILE A 524 -4.00 7.05 -33.56
N GLU A 525 -4.25 8.28 -34.01
CA GLU A 525 -5.58 8.90 -33.82
C GLU A 525 -6.65 7.98 -34.42
N LYS A 526 -7.72 7.71 -33.66
CA LYS A 526 -8.93 7.15 -34.26
C LYS A 526 -9.39 8.16 -35.30
N GLN A 527 -9.45 7.75 -36.58
CA GLN A 527 -10.22 8.51 -37.56
C GLN A 527 -11.62 8.68 -36.97
N THR A 528 -11.93 9.89 -36.51
CA THR A 528 -13.31 10.26 -36.24
C THR A 528 -14.00 10.14 -37.59
N ALA A 529 -14.87 9.13 -37.74
CA ALA A 529 -15.79 9.10 -38.85
C ALA A 529 -16.48 10.47 -38.87
N ARG A 530 -16.16 11.28 -39.87
CA ARG A 530 -16.87 12.54 -40.12
C ARG A 530 -18.35 12.16 -40.17
N ARG A 531 -19.12 12.58 -39.17
CA ARG A 531 -20.58 12.54 -39.26
C ARG A 531 -20.94 13.25 -40.56
N PRO A 532 -21.67 12.64 -41.50
CA PRO A 532 -22.15 13.38 -42.65
C PRO A 532 -23.00 14.53 -42.13
N SER A 533 -22.68 15.74 -42.59
CA SER A 533 -23.47 16.93 -42.34
C SER A 533 -24.87 16.68 -42.87
N LEU A 534 -25.84 16.49 -41.98
CA LEU A 534 -27.25 16.67 -42.30
C LEU A 534 -27.42 18.16 -42.61
N ARG A 535 -27.33 18.52 -43.90
CA ARG A 535 -27.99 19.72 -44.38
C ARG A 535 -29.48 19.41 -44.32
N VAL A 536 -30.18 20.11 -43.43
CA VAL A 536 -31.61 20.28 -43.53
C VAL A 536 -31.81 21.39 -44.57
N GLU A 537 -32.32 21.02 -45.74
CA GLU A 537 -33.10 21.92 -46.58
C GLU A 537 -34.58 21.69 -46.29
#